data_AF-A0A2V5RPD9-F1
#
_entry.id   AF-A0A2V5RPD9-F1
#
_cell.length_a   1.000
_cell.length_b   1.000
_cell.length_c   1.000
_cell.angle_alpha   90.00
_cell.angle_beta   90.00
_cell.angle_gamma   90.00
#
_symmetry.space_group_name_H-M   'P 1'
#
loop_
_entity.id
_entity.type
_entity.pdbx_description
1 polymer ?
#
loop_
_entity_poly.entity_id
_entity_poly.type
_entity_poly.pdbx_seq_one_letter_code
_entity_poly.pdbx_strand_id
1 'polypeptide(L)'
;MQTQGDRYEFRLTSFVDNWANLEAIHALMSRYGHPDFRIVITVSPVPLMTTFSKMDVVLANTYAKSLLRSVAQEWAAAHDNVDYFPSYEIVQNSDRAAAWESDLRHVRGAGADQIMELFLQAYLR
;
A
#
# COMPACT_ATOMS: atom_id res chain seq x y z
N MET A 1 -18.64 13.53 -9.22
CA MET A 1 -18.33 12.15 -8.85
C MET A 1 -18.60 11.29 -10.07
N GLN A 2 -17.63 10.53 -10.57
CA GLN A 2 -17.92 9.62 -11.68
C GLN A 2 -18.74 8.46 -11.11
N THR A 3 -19.99 8.34 -11.55
CA THR A 3 -20.89 7.24 -11.18
C THR A 3 -21.19 6.40 -12.41
N GLN A 4 -21.26 5.08 -12.24
CA GLN A 4 -21.74 4.17 -13.29
C GLN A 4 -23.16 3.74 -12.92
N GLY A 5 -24.14 4.56 -13.31
CA GLY A 5 -25.53 4.44 -12.83
C GLY A 5 -25.62 4.63 -11.31
N ASP A 6 -26.62 4.00 -10.69
CA ASP A 6 -26.88 4.15 -9.24
C ASP A 6 -26.12 3.12 -8.37
N ARG A 7 -25.27 2.28 -8.98
CA ARG A 7 -24.62 1.14 -8.30
C ARG A 7 -23.17 1.36 -7.91
N TYR A 8 -22.45 2.21 -8.64
CA TYR A 8 -21.02 2.41 -8.41
C TYR A 8 -20.66 3.88 -8.44
N GLU A 9 -19.86 4.30 -7.46
CA GLU A 9 -19.29 5.63 -7.38
C GLU A 9 -17.79 5.56 -7.11
N PHE A 10 -17.04 6.52 -7.64
CA PHE A 10 -15.66 6.74 -7.25
C PHE A 10 -15.60 7.49 -5.92
N ARG A 11 -14.99 6.88 -4.90
CA ARG A 11 -14.68 7.52 -3.62
C ARG A 11 -13.17 7.58 -3.39
N LEU A 12 -12.66 8.78 -3.18
CA LEU A 12 -11.31 9.00 -2.67
C LEU A 12 -11.36 8.99 -1.14
N THR A 13 -10.69 8.05 -0.50
CA THR A 13 -10.67 7.92 0.96
C THR A 13 -9.69 8.91 1.59
N SER A 14 -10.08 9.48 2.72
CA SER A 14 -9.23 10.34 3.56
C SER A 14 -8.33 9.51 4.48
N PHE A 15 -7.43 10.16 5.22
CA PHE A 15 -6.65 9.52 6.27
C PHE A 15 -7.56 8.80 7.28
N VAL A 16 -8.59 9.50 7.76
CA VAL A 16 -9.54 9.01 8.76
C VAL A 16 -10.33 7.82 8.23
N ASP A 17 -10.77 7.87 6.96
CA ASP A 17 -11.46 6.73 6.34
C ASP A 17 -10.55 5.49 6.28
N ASN A 18 -9.30 5.66 5.84
CA ASN A 18 -8.35 4.55 5.73
C ASN A 18 -7.96 3.99 7.10
N TRP A 19 -7.77 4.85 8.10
CA TRP A 19 -7.55 4.45 9.48
C TRP A 19 -8.73 3.61 10.00
N ALA A 20 -9.95 4.14 9.88
CA ALA A 20 -11.15 3.43 10.32
C ALA A 20 -11.33 2.07 9.62
N ASN A 21 -10.97 1.96 8.34
CA ASN A 21 -10.99 0.70 7.62
C ASN A 21 -9.94 -0.30 8.17
N LEU A 22 -8.73 0.16 8.49
CA LEU A 22 -7.70 -0.69 9.10
C LEU A 22 -8.09 -1.17 10.50
N GLU A 23 -8.65 -0.29 11.33
CA GLU A 23 -9.24 -0.66 12.63
C GLU A 23 -10.35 -1.70 12.48
N ALA A 24 -11.23 -1.55 11.48
CA ALA A 24 -12.28 -2.51 11.22
C ALA A 24 -11.74 -3.89 10.80
N ILE A 25 -10.69 -3.92 9.97
CA ILE A 25 -10.00 -5.16 9.58
C ILE A 25 -9.37 -5.82 10.81
N HIS A 26 -8.66 -5.06 11.63
CA HIS A 26 -8.01 -5.58 12.84
C HIS A 26 -9.01 -6.08 13.87
N ALA A 27 -10.15 -5.39 14.05
CA ALA A 27 -11.23 -5.86 14.91
C ALA A 27 -11.82 -7.19 14.43
N LEU A 28 -11.97 -7.38 13.11
CA LEU A 28 -12.41 -8.66 12.54
C LEU A 28 -11.38 -9.76 12.77
N MET A 29 -10.09 -9.49 12.55
CA MET A 29 -9.01 -10.45 12.77
C MET A 29 -8.86 -10.80 14.26
N SER A 30 -8.96 -9.83 15.14
CA SER A 30 -8.94 -10.02 16.60
C SER A 30 -10.12 -10.86 17.09
N ARG A 31 -11.29 -10.70 16.48
CA ARG A 31 -12.50 -11.42 16.89
C ARG A 31 -12.57 -12.85 16.34
N TYR A 32 -12.10 -13.07 15.12
CA TYR A 32 -12.36 -14.31 14.38
C TYR A 32 -11.09 -15.03 13.90
N GLY A 33 -9.93 -14.39 13.96
CA GLY A 33 -8.65 -14.92 13.53
C GLY A 33 -7.95 -15.76 14.58
N HIS A 34 -6.74 -16.20 14.24
CA HIS A 34 -5.86 -16.91 15.17
C HIS A 34 -5.47 -15.98 16.35
N PRO A 35 -5.45 -16.44 17.61
CA PRO A 35 -5.20 -15.58 18.77
C PRO A 35 -3.82 -14.88 18.77
N ASP A 36 -2.85 -15.44 18.04
CA ASP A 36 -1.50 -14.88 17.86
C ASP A 36 -1.24 -14.46 16.40
N PHE A 37 -2.23 -13.81 15.77
CA PHE A 37 -2.03 -13.29 14.42
C PHE A 37 -1.12 -12.05 14.44
N ARG A 38 -0.26 -11.97 13.43
CA ARG A 38 0.55 -10.77 13.13
C ARG A 38 0.20 -10.25 11.75
N ILE A 39 0.27 -8.94 11.57
CA ILE A 39 0.01 -8.28 10.29
C ILE A 39 1.30 -7.63 9.83
N VAL A 40 1.62 -7.83 8.54
CA VAL A 40 2.61 -6.99 7.85
C VAL A 40 1.85 -6.13 6.86
N ILE A 41 1.90 -4.81 7.06
CA ILE A 41 1.29 -3.81 6.18
C ILE A 41 2.35 -3.17 5.29
N THR A 42 2.01 -2.87 4.03
CA THR A 42 2.94 -2.22 3.10
C THR A 42 2.18 -1.37 2.08
N VAL A 43 2.88 -0.41 1.46
CA VAL A 43 2.36 0.36 0.33
C VAL A 43 2.99 -0.18 -0.97
N SER A 44 2.15 -0.50 -1.95
CA SER A 44 2.66 -0.95 -3.24
C SER A 44 3.38 0.20 -3.98
N PRO A 45 4.55 -0.03 -4.58
CA PRO A 45 5.25 0.98 -5.40
C PRO A 45 4.60 1.24 -6.76
N VAL A 46 3.73 0.33 -7.24
CA VAL A 46 3.17 0.41 -8.59
C VAL A 46 2.32 1.68 -8.77
N PRO A 47 2.61 2.54 -9.76
CA PRO A 47 1.88 3.78 -9.96
C PRO A 47 0.50 3.58 -10.61
N LEU A 48 -0.42 4.50 -10.32
CA LEU A 48 -1.76 4.54 -10.95
C LEU A 48 -1.66 4.84 -12.46
N MET A 49 -2.53 4.20 -13.25
CA MET A 49 -2.64 4.46 -14.70
C MET A 49 -3.75 5.45 -15.07
N THR A 50 -4.86 5.36 -14.37
CA THR A 50 -6.05 6.15 -14.64
C THR A 50 -6.63 6.60 -13.31
N THR A 51 -7.26 7.76 -13.33
CA THR A 51 -8.04 8.25 -12.19
C THR A 51 -9.48 8.39 -12.66
N PHE A 52 -10.43 7.95 -11.85
CA PHE A 52 -11.85 8.21 -12.07
C PHE A 52 -12.25 9.60 -11.53
N SER A 53 -11.30 10.54 -11.61
CA SER A 53 -11.39 11.88 -11.05
C SER A 53 -10.95 12.91 -12.09
N LYS A 54 -11.13 14.20 -11.79
CA LYS A 54 -10.56 15.29 -12.62
C LYS A 54 -9.10 15.60 -12.27
N MET A 55 -8.53 14.92 -11.28
CA MET A 55 -7.15 15.12 -10.86
C MET A 55 -6.21 14.46 -11.87
N ASP A 56 -5.15 15.17 -12.23
CA ASP A 56 -4.06 14.61 -13.04
C ASP A 56 -3.53 13.32 -12.41
N VAL A 57 -3.20 12.33 -13.24
CA VAL A 57 -2.83 10.99 -12.77
C VAL A 57 -1.57 10.99 -11.93
N VAL A 58 -0.61 11.86 -12.23
CA VAL A 58 0.64 11.98 -11.45
C VAL A 58 0.33 12.59 -10.09
N LEU A 59 -0.49 13.64 -10.04
CA LEU A 59 -0.92 14.26 -8.78
C LEU A 59 -1.73 13.27 -7.92
N ALA A 60 -2.66 12.55 -8.52
CA ALA A 60 -3.48 11.56 -7.82
C ALA A 60 -2.63 10.40 -7.28
N ASN A 61 -1.67 9.92 -8.07
CA ASN A 61 -0.76 8.88 -7.64
C ASN A 61 0.10 9.34 -6.46
N THR A 62 0.73 10.51 -6.56
CA THR A 62 1.55 11.06 -5.46
C THR A 62 0.71 11.26 -4.21
N TYR A 63 -0.46 11.90 -4.32
CA TYR A 63 -1.36 12.10 -3.19
C TYR A 63 -1.76 10.78 -2.53
N ALA A 64 -2.24 9.81 -3.32
CA ALA A 64 -2.70 8.53 -2.78
C ALA A 64 -1.58 7.73 -2.12
N LYS A 65 -0.39 7.66 -2.73
CA LYS A 65 0.75 6.91 -2.16
C LYS A 65 1.27 7.56 -0.88
N SER A 66 1.40 8.90 -0.86
CA SER A 66 1.78 9.62 0.35
C SER A 66 0.76 9.43 1.47
N LEU A 67 -0.53 9.55 1.17
CA LEU A 67 -1.60 9.34 2.16
C LEU A 67 -1.56 7.92 2.74
N LEU A 68 -1.55 6.89 1.88
CA LEU A 68 -1.53 5.49 2.32
C LEU A 68 -0.26 5.16 3.11
N ARG A 69 0.88 5.74 2.72
CA ARG A 69 2.14 5.54 3.44
C ARG A 69 2.12 6.12 4.84
N SER A 70 1.58 7.33 4.99
CA SER A 70 1.39 7.95 6.30
C SER A 70 0.44 7.13 7.17
N VAL A 71 -0.72 6.72 6.64
CA VAL A 71 -1.67 5.88 7.39
C VAL A 71 -1.01 4.57 7.83
N ALA A 72 -0.30 3.88 6.93
CA ALA A 72 0.36 2.61 7.26
C ALA A 72 1.45 2.78 8.33
N GLN A 73 2.19 3.90 8.33
CA GLN A 73 3.19 4.19 9.37
C GLN A 73 2.54 4.30 10.75
N GLU A 74 1.57 5.21 10.85
CA GLU A 74 0.92 5.54 12.10
C GLU A 74 0.17 4.33 12.65
N TRP A 75 -0.45 3.56 11.75
CA TRP A 75 -1.21 2.38 12.13
C TRP A 75 -0.32 1.25 12.65
N ALA A 76 0.82 0.99 11.98
CA ALA A 76 1.81 0.03 12.50
C ALA A 76 2.38 0.47 13.86
N ALA A 77 2.60 1.78 14.07
CA ALA A 77 3.09 2.30 15.35
C ALA A 77 2.06 2.21 16.49
N ALA A 78 0.76 2.12 16.17
CA ALA A 78 -0.32 2.06 17.16
C ALA A 78 -0.69 0.64 17.61
N HIS A 79 -0.18 -0.41 16.94
CA HIS A 79 -0.55 -1.80 17.20
C HIS A 79 0.67 -2.71 17.30
N ASP A 80 0.89 -3.33 18.47
CA ASP A 80 2.06 -4.16 18.75
C ASP A 80 2.22 -5.39 17.84
N ASN A 81 1.13 -5.88 17.24
CA ASN A 81 1.13 -7.04 16.35
C ASN A 81 1.15 -6.66 14.85
N VAL A 82 1.44 -5.41 14.53
CA VAL A 82 1.51 -4.89 13.16
C VAL A 82 2.92 -4.38 12.88
N ASP A 83 3.49 -4.79 11.75
CA ASP A 83 4.75 -4.25 11.25
C ASP A 83 4.58 -3.62 9.86
N TYR A 84 5.31 -2.53 9.59
CA TYR A 84 5.34 -1.90 8.28
C TYR A 84 6.54 -2.40 7.48
N PHE A 85 6.28 -3.10 6.38
CA PHE A 85 7.33 -3.53 5.46
C PHE A 85 7.59 -2.49 4.35
N PRO A 86 8.83 -2.01 4.15
CA PRO A 86 9.13 -0.84 3.32
C PRO A 86 9.29 -1.16 1.82
N SER A 87 8.39 -1.96 1.22
CA SER A 87 8.47 -2.30 -0.21
C SER A 87 8.37 -1.07 -1.13
N TYR A 88 7.57 -0.07 -0.74
CA TYR A 88 7.46 1.21 -1.43
C TYR A 88 8.81 1.92 -1.51
N GLU A 89 9.47 2.10 -0.36
CA GLU A 89 10.72 2.82 -0.24
C GLU A 89 11.86 2.11 -0.96
N ILE A 90 11.92 0.77 -0.88
CA ILE A 90 12.95 -0.01 -1.57
C ILE A 90 12.93 0.30 -3.06
N VAL A 91 11.75 0.29 -3.70
CA VAL A 91 11.66 0.58 -5.14
C VAL A 91 11.91 2.05 -5.44
N GLN A 92 11.32 2.96 -4.66
CA GLN A 92 11.40 4.40 -4.95
C GLN A 92 12.78 5.00 -4.73
N ASN A 93 13.60 4.42 -3.85
CA ASN A 93 14.95 4.89 -3.53
C ASN A 93 16.06 4.01 -4.16
N SER A 94 15.70 3.02 -4.98
CA SER A 94 16.67 2.25 -5.76
C SER A 94 17.04 2.96 -7.06
N ASP A 95 18.17 2.55 -7.66
CA ASP A 95 18.51 2.99 -9.01
C ASP A 95 17.35 2.73 -9.97
N ARG A 96 16.96 3.75 -10.75
CA ARG A 96 15.77 3.69 -11.60
C ARG A 96 15.87 2.60 -12.66
N ALA A 97 17.05 2.39 -13.24
CA ALA A 97 17.26 1.37 -14.27
C ALA A 97 17.27 -0.06 -13.69
N ALA A 98 17.61 -0.20 -12.40
CA ALA A 98 17.50 -1.46 -11.67
C ALA A 98 16.08 -1.74 -11.16
N ALA A 99 15.33 -0.71 -10.78
CA ALA A 99 14.01 -0.86 -10.14
C ALA A 99 12.86 -1.02 -11.15
N TRP A 100 12.91 -0.34 -12.30
CA TRP A 100 11.78 -0.24 -13.22
C TRP A 100 12.06 -0.83 -14.60
N GLU A 101 11.04 -1.45 -15.19
CA GLU A 101 11.02 -1.74 -16.62
C GLU A 101 11.00 -0.44 -17.44
N SER A 102 11.18 -0.54 -18.75
CA SER A 102 11.27 0.63 -19.65
C SER A 102 10.01 1.51 -19.64
N ASP A 103 8.87 0.97 -19.21
CA ASP A 103 7.60 1.70 -19.06
C ASP A 103 7.51 2.51 -17.76
N LEU A 104 8.51 2.38 -16.89
CA LEU A 104 8.63 3.11 -15.62
C LEU A 104 7.47 2.85 -14.67
N ARG A 105 6.86 1.67 -14.79
CA ARG A 105 5.64 1.29 -14.10
C ARG A 105 5.71 -0.11 -13.52
N HIS A 106 6.21 -1.07 -14.28
CA HIS A 106 6.41 -2.41 -13.74
C HIS A 106 7.75 -2.44 -13.02
N VAL A 107 7.73 -2.93 -11.78
CA VAL A 107 8.97 -3.26 -11.08
C VAL A 107 9.62 -4.41 -11.83
N ARG A 108 10.93 -4.33 -12.09
CA ARG A 108 11.65 -5.41 -12.76
C ARG A 108 11.52 -6.70 -11.98
N GLY A 109 11.45 -7.83 -12.66
CA GLY A 109 11.34 -9.16 -12.01
C GLY A 109 12.39 -9.35 -10.92
N ALA A 110 13.67 -9.07 -11.24
CA ALA A 110 14.76 -9.14 -10.28
C ALA A 110 14.60 -8.21 -9.06
N GLY A 111 14.00 -7.03 -9.24
CA GLY A 111 13.71 -6.11 -8.14
C GLY A 111 12.59 -6.63 -7.23
N ALA A 112 11.54 -7.22 -7.82
CA ALA A 112 10.48 -7.88 -7.07
C ALA A 112 11.02 -9.10 -6.29
N ASP A 113 11.90 -9.90 -6.91
CA ASP A 113 12.55 -11.05 -6.28
C ASP A 113 13.37 -10.59 -5.06
N GLN A 114 14.16 -9.53 -5.19
CA GLN A 114 14.93 -8.97 -4.07
C GLN A 114 14.04 -8.48 -2.92
N ILE A 115 12.91 -7.83 -3.23
CA ILE A 115 11.94 -7.41 -2.20
C ILE A 115 11.37 -8.63 -1.46
N MET A 116 11.04 -9.69 -2.19
CA MET A 116 10.55 -10.93 -1.59
C MET A 116 11.62 -11.62 -0.74
N GLU A 117 12.88 -11.65 -1.20
CA GLU A 117 13.99 -12.14 -0.39
C GLU A 117 14.08 -11.36 0.94
N LEU A 118 14.10 -10.03 0.89
CA LEU A 118 14.15 -9.20 2.10
C LEU A 118 12.96 -9.45 3.04
N PHE A 119 11.76 -9.62 2.50
CA PHE A 119 10.57 -9.95 3.28
C PHE A 119 10.72 -11.30 4.00
N LEU A 120 11.11 -12.35 3.26
CA LEU A 120 11.31 -13.68 3.82
C LEU A 120 12.40 -13.68 4.91
N GLN A 121 13.47 -12.92 4.70
CA GLN A 121 14.56 -12.77 5.67
C GLN A 121 14.11 -12.08 6.96
N ALA A 122 13.17 -11.13 6.88
CA ALA A 122 12.66 -10.39 8.03
C ALA A 122 11.65 -11.19 8.85
N TYR A 123 10.82 -12.03 8.22
CA TYR A 123 9.64 -12.63 8.88
C TYR A 123 9.54 -14.15 8.88
N LEU A 124 10.29 -14.87 8.04
CA LEU A 124 10.12 -16.32 7.84
C LEU A 124 11.41 -17.13 8.04
N ARG A 125 12.42 -16.55 8.68
CA ARG A 125 13.63 -17.28 9.11
C ARG A 125 13.45 -17.94 10.47
#